data_AF-A0A7X5WNS5-F1
#
_entry.id   AF-A0A7X5WNS5-F1
#
_cell.length_a   1.000
_cell.length_b   1.000
_cell.length_c   1.000
_cell.angle_alpha   90.00
_cell.angle_beta   90.00
_cell.angle_gamma   90.00
#
_symmetry.space_group_name_H-M   'P 1'
#
loop_
_entity.id
_entity.type
_entity.pdbx_description
1 polymer ?
#
loop_
_entity_poly.entity_id
_entity_poly.type
_entity_poly.pdbx_seq_one_letter_code
_entity_poly.pdbx_strand_id
1 'polypeptide(L)'
;HHGIWDYDLPCAPILADITVDGRPIKAIAQPTKQGWVYVFDRTNGRPVWPIEERPVPPGDVPGEWYSPTQPFPTKPPAFDRQGLAIDDLIDFTPA
;
A
#
# COMPACT_ATOMS: atom_id res chain seq x y z
N HIS A 1 -13.20 -1.57 4.67
CA HIS A 1 -11.93 -0.99 5.13
C HIS A 1 -12.19 0.06 6.19
N HIS A 2 -11.26 0.22 7.12
CA HIS A 2 -11.25 1.27 8.12
C HIS A 2 -9.87 1.91 8.15
N GLY A 3 -9.80 3.22 8.01
CA GLY A 3 -8.54 3.97 8.11
C GLY A 3 -8.36 4.50 9.52
N ILE A 4 -7.28 4.08 10.19
CA ILE A 4 -6.96 4.49 11.58
C ILE A 4 -5.52 4.97 11.75
N TRP A 5 -4.77 5.10 10.65
CA TRP A 5 -3.31 5.28 10.65
C TRP A 5 -2.82 6.57 9.96
N ASP A 6 -3.70 7.53 9.67
CA ASP A 6 -3.35 8.76 8.91
C ASP A 6 -2.69 8.45 7.55
N TYR A 7 -3.03 7.31 6.94
CA TYR A 7 -2.49 6.92 5.62
C TYR A 7 -3.24 7.55 4.46
N ASP A 8 -3.55 8.84 4.58
CA ASP A 8 -4.10 9.67 3.51
C ASP A 8 -3.15 9.73 2.31
N LEU A 9 -3.71 10.06 1.14
CA LEU A 9 -2.95 10.20 -0.09
C LEU A 9 -2.09 11.48 0.00
N PRO A 10 -0.75 11.37 0.01
CA PRO A 10 0.12 12.52 0.32
C PRO A 10 0.39 13.40 -0.90
N CYS A 11 0.03 12.95 -2.10
CA CYS A 11 0.37 13.60 -3.35
C CYS A 11 -0.68 13.36 -4.43
N ALA A 12 -0.64 14.18 -5.48
CA ALA A 12 -1.40 13.96 -6.69
C ALA A 12 -0.97 12.65 -7.39
N PRO A 13 -1.89 11.99 -8.12
CA PRO A 13 -1.56 10.81 -8.90
C PRO A 13 -0.75 11.15 -10.16
N ILE A 14 0.02 10.17 -10.64
CA ILE A 14 0.83 10.24 -11.85
C ILE A 14 0.06 9.60 -13.00
N LEU A 15 -0.09 10.31 -14.11
CA LEU A 15 -0.60 9.75 -15.36
C LEU A 15 0.57 9.20 -16.18
N ALA A 16 0.49 7.94 -16.58
CA ALA A 16 1.53 7.28 -17.36
C ALA A 16 0.91 6.37 -18.41
N ASP A 17 1.60 6.19 -19.54
CA ASP A 17 1.29 5.15 -20.49
C ASP A 17 2.36 4.05 -20.33
N ILE A 18 1.94 2.86 -19.92
CA ILE A 18 2.81 1.73 -19.59
C ILE A 18 2.50 0.53 -20.48
N THR A 19 3.44 -0.41 -20.59
CA THR A 19 3.20 -1.71 -21.23
C THR A 19 3.29 -2.81 -20.18
N VAL A 20 2.24 -3.62 -20.06
CA VAL A 20 2.18 -4.76 -19.14
C VAL A 20 1.82 -5.99 -19.95
N ASP A 21 2.66 -7.03 -19.91
CA ASP A 21 2.48 -8.26 -20.67
C ASP A 21 2.22 -8.02 -22.18
N GLY A 22 2.94 -7.05 -22.75
CA GLY A 22 2.82 -6.65 -24.16
C GLY A 22 1.61 -5.77 -24.49
N ARG A 23 0.73 -5.48 -23.53
CA ARG A 23 -0.46 -4.63 -23.72
C ARG A 23 -0.20 -3.19 -23.27
N PRO A 24 -0.49 -2.17 -24.11
CA PRO A 24 -0.45 -0.79 -23.66
C PRO A 24 -1.62 -0.48 -22.72
N ILE A 25 -1.33 0.17 -21.60
CA ILE A 25 -2.30 0.58 -20.58
C ILE A 25 -2.13 2.07 -20.30
N LYS A 26 -3.24 2.78 -20.34
CA LYS A 26 -3.35 4.16 -19.86
C LYS A 26 -3.46 4.15 -18.35
N ALA A 27 -2.34 4.17 -17.64
CA ALA A 27 -2.30 4.04 -16.20
C ALA A 27 -2.51 5.37 -15.46
N ILE A 28 -3.06 5.27 -14.26
CA ILE A 28 -2.93 6.25 -13.17
C ILE A 28 -2.26 5.53 -11.99
N ALA A 29 -1.18 6.11 -11.47
CA ALA A 29 -0.39 5.57 -10.37
C ALA A 29 -0.44 6.50 -9.17
N GLN A 30 -0.85 5.97 -8.02
CA GLN A 30 -1.01 6.72 -6.77
C GLN A 30 -0.02 6.18 -5.72
N PRO A 31 1.10 6.87 -5.49
CA PRO A 31 1.91 6.66 -4.29
C PRO A 31 1.10 6.95 -3.03
N THR A 32 1.29 6.16 -1.99
CA THR A 32 0.55 6.27 -0.72
C THR A 32 1.51 6.31 0.47
N LYS A 33 1.04 6.84 1.60
CA LYS A 33 1.79 6.80 2.88
C LYS A 33 2.05 5.38 3.40
N GLN A 34 1.40 4.37 2.83
CA GLN A 34 1.64 2.96 3.15
C GLN A 34 2.98 2.45 2.56
N GLY A 35 3.68 3.23 1.74
CA GLY A 35 4.92 2.80 1.07
C GLY A 35 4.68 1.95 -0.19
N TRP A 36 3.43 1.89 -0.67
CA TRP A 36 3.05 1.26 -1.94
C TRP A 36 2.53 2.25 -2.96
N VAL A 37 2.62 1.85 -4.23
CA VAL A 37 1.95 2.52 -5.35
C VAL A 37 0.78 1.66 -5.81
N TYR A 38 -0.42 2.23 -5.78
CA TYR A 38 -1.61 1.61 -6.36
C TYR A 38 -1.73 2.06 -7.82
N VAL A 39 -1.91 1.10 -8.74
CA VAL A 39 -1.91 1.39 -10.18
C VAL A 39 -3.18 0.86 -10.82
N PHE A 40 -3.91 1.75 -11.51
CA PHE A 40 -5.17 1.44 -12.17
C PHE A 40 -5.11 1.85 -13.64
N ASP A 41 -5.89 1.18 -14.49
CA ASP A 41 -6.22 1.70 -15.81
C ASP A 41 -7.19 2.88 -15.65
N ARG A 42 -6.73 4.08 -15.99
CA ARG A 42 -7.48 5.33 -15.78
C ARG A 42 -8.74 5.44 -16.64
N THR A 43 -8.92 4.56 -17.62
CA THR A 43 -10.10 4.56 -18.51
C THR A 43 -11.28 3.79 -17.94
N ASN A 44 -11.03 2.85 -17.01
CA ASN A 44 -12.06 1.95 -16.48
C ASN A 44 -11.96 1.72 -14.96
N GLY A 45 -10.92 2.23 -14.30
CA GLY A 45 -10.72 2.10 -12.85
C GLY A 45 -10.29 0.71 -12.39
N ARG A 46 -10.03 -0.24 -13.29
CA ARG A 46 -9.58 -1.58 -12.91
C ARG A 46 -8.11 -1.56 -12.51
N PRO A 47 -7.71 -2.34 -11.49
CA PRO A 47 -6.31 -2.42 -11.10
C PRO A 47 -5.48 -3.05 -12.22
N VAL A 48 -4.26 -2.55 -12.42
CA VAL A 48 -3.34 -3.10 -13.43
C VAL A 48 -2.79 -4.46 -12.99
N TRP A 49 -2.51 -4.61 -11.70
CA TRP A 49 -2.10 -5.87 -11.08
C TRP A 49 -3.01 -6.20 -9.90
N PRO A 50 -3.09 -7.46 -9.47
CA PRO A 50 -3.91 -7.84 -8.32
C PRO A 50 -3.60 -6.99 -7.08
N ILE A 51 -4.66 -6.60 -6.38
CA ILE A 51 -4.63 -6.04 -5.04
C ILE A 51 -5.28 -7.09 -4.15
N GLU A 52 -4.50 -7.66 -3.23
CA GLU A 52 -4.94 -8.76 -2.40
C GLU A 52 -5.49 -8.24 -1.07
N GLU A 53 -6.66 -8.73 -0.68
CA GLU A 53 -7.17 -8.55 0.68
C GLU A 53 -6.44 -9.53 1.60
N ARG A 54 -5.63 -9.00 2.52
CA ARG A 54 -4.88 -9.82 3.48
C ARG A 54 -5.39 -9.59 4.90
N PRO A 55 -5.53 -10.64 5.72
CA PRO A 55 -5.79 -10.49 7.15
C PRO A 55 -4.72 -9.61 7.79
N VAL A 56 -5.15 -8.69 8.64
CA VAL A 56 -4.26 -7.85 9.46
C VAL A 56 -4.53 -8.10 10.94
N PRO A 57 -3.56 -7.83 11.83
CA PRO A 57 -3.76 -8.02 13.26
C PRO A 57 -4.98 -7.24 13.75
N PRO A 58 -5.85 -7.87 14.56
CA PRO A 58 -6.91 -7.13 15.24
C PRO A 58 -6.28 -6.21 16.30
N GLY A 59 -6.96 -5.10 16.61
CA GLY A 59 -6.66 -4.30 17.79
C GLY A 59 -7.70 -4.50 18.88
N ASP A 60 -7.47 -3.85 20.03
CA ASP A 60 -8.26 -4.00 21.25
C ASP A 60 -8.64 -2.65 21.90
N VAL A 61 -8.50 -1.53 21.18
CA VAL A 61 -8.84 -0.21 21.71
C VAL A 61 -10.34 -0.12 21.97
N PRO A 62 -10.78 0.21 23.21
CA PRO A 62 -12.20 0.29 23.54
C PRO A 62 -12.96 1.27 22.64
N GLY A 63 -14.02 0.78 22.00
CA GLY A 63 -14.88 1.57 21.12
C GLY A 63 -14.38 1.72 19.68
N GLU A 64 -13.17 1.25 19.36
CA GLU A 64 -12.66 1.22 17.99
C GLU A 64 -13.09 -0.07 17.29
N TRP A 65 -13.41 0.01 16.00
CA TRP A 65 -13.68 -1.16 15.18
C TRP A 65 -12.52 -1.38 14.23
N TYR A 66 -12.16 -2.64 13.94
CA TYR A 66 -11.03 -2.94 13.07
C TYR A 66 -11.50 -3.69 11.83
N SER A 67 -11.00 -3.28 10.66
CA SER A 67 -11.22 -4.04 9.43
C SER A 67 -10.46 -5.38 9.52
N PRO A 68 -11.09 -6.53 9.22
CA PRO A 68 -10.42 -7.83 9.29
C PRO A 68 -9.32 -7.99 8.23
N THR A 69 -9.44 -7.27 7.10
CA THR A 69 -8.49 -7.28 6.00
C THR A 69 -8.10 -5.87 5.56
N GLN A 70 -6.96 -5.76 4.88
CA GLN A 70 -6.50 -4.58 4.18
C GLN A 70 -6.02 -4.93 2.77
N PRO A 71 -6.03 -3.97 1.82
CA PRO A 71 -5.57 -4.19 0.47
C PRO A 71 -4.04 -4.13 0.38
N PHE A 72 -3.43 -5.05 -0.38
CA PHE A 72 -2.00 -5.10 -0.65
C PHE A 72 -1.75 -5.19 -2.16
N PRO A 73 -1.24 -4.15 -2.81
CA PRO A 73 -0.89 -4.23 -4.23
C PRO A 73 0.27 -5.20 -4.44
N THR A 74 0.16 -6.05 -5.46
CA THR A 74 1.20 -7.05 -5.76
C THR A 74 2.36 -6.47 -6.58
N LYS A 75 2.12 -5.40 -7.34
CA LYS A 75 3.12 -4.70 -8.16
C LYS A 75 2.79 -3.20 -8.30
N PRO A 76 3.80 -2.34 -8.48
CA PRO A 76 5.23 -2.63 -8.29
C PRO A 76 5.54 -3.01 -6.82
N PRO A 77 6.73 -3.53 -6.51
CA PRO A 77 7.14 -3.72 -5.11
C PRO A 77 7.00 -2.44 -4.29
N ALA A 78 6.89 -2.59 -2.97
CA ALA A 78 6.91 -1.45 -2.06
C ALA A 78 8.15 -0.58 -2.31
N PHE A 79 7.97 0.74 -2.34
CA PHE A 79 9.06 1.69 -2.52
C PHE A 79 9.68 2.11 -1.18
N ASP A 80 9.04 1.76 -0.06
CA ASP A 80 9.51 2.02 1.28
C ASP A 80 9.35 0.78 2.17
N ARG A 81 9.96 0.80 3.35
CA ARG A 81 10.02 -0.31 4.32
C ARG A 81 8.62 -0.77 4.71
N GLN A 82 8.43 -2.09 4.70
CA GLN A 82 7.18 -2.75 5.08
C GLN A 82 7.38 -3.54 6.38
N GLY A 83 7.64 -2.81 7.46
CA GLY A 83 7.94 -3.36 8.78
C GLY A 83 9.39 -3.18 9.23
N LEU A 84 9.67 -3.71 10.41
CA LEU A 84 10.96 -3.68 11.09
C LEU A 84 11.24 -5.06 11.70
N ALA A 85 12.49 -5.52 11.64
CA ALA A 85 12.99 -6.69 12.34
C ALA A 85 13.76 -6.27 13.61
N ILE A 86 14.04 -7.22 14.51
CA ILE A 86 14.89 -6.96 15.68
C ILE A 86 16.28 -6.48 15.25
N ASP A 87 16.81 -7.01 14.16
CA ASP A 87 18.11 -6.60 13.60
C ASP A 87 18.11 -5.17 13.04
N ASP A 88 16.94 -4.56 12.86
CA ASP A 88 16.81 -3.14 12.51
C ASP A 88 16.89 -2.20 13.72
N LEU A 89 16.83 -2.76 14.94
CA LEU A 89 16.87 -1.98 16.17
C LEU A 89 18.32 -1.59 16.48
N ILE A 90 18.51 -0.29 16.73
CA ILE A 90 19.77 0.21 17.27
C ILE A 90 19.82 -0.17 18.75
N ASP A 91 20.90 -0.83 19.17
CA ASP A 91 21.15 -1.13 20.57
C ASP A 91 21.77 0.09 21.27
N PHE A 92 20.94 0.79 22.06
CA PHE A 92 21.37 1.91 22.91
C PHE A 92 21.61 1.49 24.37
N THR A 93 21.72 0.19 24.67
CA THR A 93 21.93 -0.30 26.03
C THR A 93 23.30 0.16 26.56
N PRO A 94 23.33 0.91 27.67
CA PRO A 94 24.59 1.29 28.32
C PRO A 94 25.34 0.06 28.87
N ALA A 95 26.67 0.13 28.88
CA ALA A 95 27.56 -0.89 29.44
C ALA A 95 27.46 -1.01 30.97
#